data_AF-A0A3A8J6N1-F1
#
_entry.id   AF-A0A3A8J6N1-F1
#
_cell.length_a   1.000
_cell.length_b   1.000
_cell.length_c   1.000
_cell.angle_alpha   90.00
_cell.angle_beta   90.00
_cell.angle_gamma   90.00
#
_symmetry.space_group_name_H-M   'P 1'
#
loop_
_entity.id
_entity.type
_entity.pdbx_description
1 polymer ?
#
loop_
_entity_poly.entity_id
_entity_poly.type
_entity_poly.pdbx_seq_one_letter_code
_entity_poly.pdbx_strand_id
1 'polypeptide(L)'
;MGVLKLALEEGGPQNLELFWGEGWRDLRIELNDQRVGSVEDPLQLEHGVEFTLPDGNVLHVQLVHVVVTELRVMLNGVPLPDSASDPIPQARSATYMLYGMAAFTTASTMVLFVVANDPAEQLPVTLANVLFGGFLAVLGFFMFKRSRVAPLVAILLFAVDTLTTTFAKMTTPEGLGLSDMSRLVVRVFIFSVLVKGFLGARELARREKQGPATVPPAVGPVAASPATSPSLGGRTGTG
;
A
#
# COMPACT_ATOMS: atom_id res chain seq x y z
N MET A 1 -3.26 -2.50 21.44
CA MET A 1 -1.86 -2.88 21.18
C MET A 1 -1.83 -3.59 19.85
N GLY A 2 -1.06 -3.08 18.89
CA GLY A 2 -0.93 -3.69 17.55
C GLY A 2 0.31 -4.57 17.45
N VAL A 3 0.24 -5.58 16.58
CA VAL A 3 1.33 -6.53 16.30
C VAL A 3 1.38 -6.76 14.79
N LEU A 4 2.59 -6.73 14.23
CA LEU A 4 2.86 -7.05 12.82
C LEU A 4 3.99 -8.08 12.77
N LYS A 5 3.72 -9.22 12.12
CA LYS A 5 4.70 -10.28 11.90
C LYS A 5 5.08 -10.31 10.42
N LEU A 6 6.38 -10.26 10.13
CA LEU A 6 6.90 -10.20 8.77
C LEU A 6 8.00 -11.25 8.60
N ALA A 7 8.11 -11.76 7.37
CA ALA A 7 9.27 -12.54 6.94
C ALA A 7 10.31 -11.59 6.33
N LEU A 8 11.59 -11.88 6.55
CA LEU A 8 12.69 -11.14 5.90
C LEU A 8 12.82 -11.46 4.41
N GLU A 9 12.40 -12.67 4.02
CA GLU A 9 12.48 -13.21 2.65
C GLU A 9 11.11 -13.75 2.21
N GLU A 10 10.87 -13.80 0.90
CA GLU A 10 9.61 -14.28 0.34
C GLU A 10 9.40 -15.77 0.67
N GLY A 11 8.31 -16.07 1.40
CA GLY A 11 8.04 -17.43 1.90
C GLY A 11 8.91 -17.90 3.06
N GLY A 12 9.75 -17.03 3.63
CA GLY A 12 10.59 -17.33 4.79
C GLY A 12 9.82 -17.37 6.12
N PRO A 13 10.51 -17.72 7.23
CA PRO A 13 9.90 -17.68 8.56
C PRO A 13 9.54 -16.25 8.96
N GLN A 14 8.35 -16.06 9.53
CA GLN A 14 7.89 -14.77 10.04
C GLN A 14 8.48 -14.47 11.42
N ASN A 15 9.76 -14.15 11.44
CA ASN A 15 10.55 -13.97 12.66
C ASN A 15 10.81 -12.50 13.03
N LEU A 16 10.40 -11.55 12.19
CA LEU A 16 10.44 -10.13 12.50
C LEU A 16 9.08 -9.71 13.07
N GLU A 17 9.05 -9.29 14.33
CA GLU A 17 7.85 -8.85 15.02
C GLU A 17 7.96 -7.37 15.41
N LEU A 18 6.93 -6.60 15.08
CA LEU A 18 6.79 -5.20 15.44
C LEU A 18 5.58 -5.05 16.35
N PHE A 19 5.79 -4.45 17.53
CA PHE A 19 4.76 -4.21 18.53
C PHE A 19 4.58 -2.72 18.74
N TRP A 20 3.34 -2.25 18.84
CA TRP A 20 3.08 -0.83 19.16
C TRP A 20 1.86 -0.63 20.06
N GLY A 21 1.90 0.46 20.81
CA GLY A 21 0.82 0.98 21.62
C GLY A 21 -0.24 1.72 20.81
N GLU A 22 -1.15 2.38 21.52
CA GLU A 22 -2.15 3.25 20.90
C GLU A 22 -1.50 4.47 20.24
N GLY A 23 -1.98 4.86 19.06
CA GLY A 23 -1.42 6.01 18.33
C GLY A 23 0.03 5.82 17.88
N TRP A 24 0.47 4.57 17.64
CA TRP A 24 1.82 4.24 17.18
C TRP A 24 2.96 4.58 18.15
N ARG A 25 2.65 4.70 19.44
CA ARG A 25 3.63 4.90 20.51
C ARG A 25 4.33 3.59 20.88
N ASP A 26 5.50 3.71 21.50
CA ASP A 26 6.25 2.59 22.07
C ASP A 26 6.47 1.43 21.09
N LEU A 27 6.84 1.77 19.84
CA LEU A 27 7.18 0.77 18.83
C LEU A 27 8.38 -0.04 19.32
N ARG A 28 8.26 -1.37 19.34
CA ARG A 28 9.36 -2.30 19.64
C ARG A 28 9.53 -3.25 18.47
N ILE A 29 10.78 -3.52 18.11
CA ILE A 29 11.16 -4.40 17.01
C ILE A 29 11.95 -5.56 17.59
N GLU A 30 11.48 -6.77 17.31
CA GLU A 30 12.08 -8.03 17.76
C GLU A 30 12.36 -8.91 16.55
N LEU A 31 13.53 -9.54 16.53
CA LEU A 31 13.92 -10.50 15.51
C LEU A 31 14.31 -11.81 16.22
N ASN A 32 13.60 -12.90 15.95
CA ASN A 32 13.78 -14.18 16.64
C ASN A 32 13.74 -14.01 18.19
N ASP A 33 12.72 -13.30 18.70
CA ASP A 33 12.55 -12.96 20.12
C ASP A 33 13.67 -12.08 20.74
N GLN A 34 14.61 -11.59 19.93
CA GLN A 34 15.65 -10.67 20.36
C GLN A 34 15.29 -9.24 20.00
N ARG A 35 15.26 -8.35 21.00
CA ARG A 35 14.99 -6.92 20.78
C ARG A 35 16.11 -6.27 19.95
N VAL A 36 15.73 -5.78 18.78
CA VAL A 36 16.61 -5.03 17.86
C VAL A 36 16.61 -3.55 18.24
N GLY A 37 15.44 -3.00 18.55
CA GLY A 37 15.31 -1.58 18.82
C GLY A 37 13.92 -1.18 19.28
N SER A 38 13.75 0.12 19.57
CA SER A 38 12.47 0.70 19.91
C SER A 38 12.40 2.19 19.57
N VAL A 39 11.20 2.67 19.30
CA VAL A 39 10.88 4.08 19.09
C VAL A 39 9.72 4.45 20.00
N GLU A 40 9.94 5.39 20.90
CA GLU A 40 8.89 5.84 21.83
C GLU A 40 7.97 6.87 21.16
N ASP A 41 8.54 7.73 20.30
CA ASP A 41 7.85 8.86 19.69
C ASP A 41 7.35 8.55 18.26
N PRO A 42 6.03 8.59 17.99
CA PRO A 42 5.49 8.38 16.65
C PRO A 42 6.00 9.41 15.64
N LEU A 43 6.41 10.61 16.08
CA LEU A 43 6.94 11.64 15.19
C LEU A 43 8.30 11.24 14.57
N GLN A 44 9.09 10.40 15.27
CA GLN A 44 10.29 9.80 14.70
C GLN A 44 9.93 8.77 13.63
N LEU A 45 8.86 8.00 13.84
CA LEU A 45 8.37 7.04 12.85
C LEU A 45 7.90 7.73 11.57
N GLU A 46 7.24 8.89 11.66
CA GLU A 46 6.82 9.64 10.47
C GLU A 46 8.01 10.07 9.59
N HIS A 47 9.13 10.47 10.20
CA HIS A 47 10.36 10.81 9.50
C HIS A 47 11.12 9.57 8.97
N GLY A 48 10.84 8.40 9.52
CA GLY A 48 11.52 7.15 9.21
C GLY A 48 12.74 6.94 10.12
N VAL A 49 12.86 5.73 10.66
CA VAL A 49 13.95 5.31 11.55
C VAL A 49 14.61 4.07 10.99
N GLU A 50 15.94 4.01 11.09
CA GLU A 50 16.74 2.87 10.63
C GLU A 50 17.28 2.06 11.80
N PHE A 51 17.19 0.74 11.68
CA PHE A 51 17.72 -0.22 12.65
C PHE A 51 18.69 -1.16 11.94
N THR A 52 19.87 -1.33 12.51
CA THR A 52 20.81 -2.35 12.03
C THR A 52 20.47 -3.70 12.65
N LEU A 53 20.18 -4.68 11.81
CA LEU A 53 19.91 -6.06 12.22
C LEU A 53 21.22 -6.81 12.55
N PRO A 54 21.17 -7.93 13.29
CA PRO A 54 22.36 -8.71 13.66
C PRO A 54 23.16 -9.25 12.47
N ASP A 55 22.51 -9.41 11.32
CA ASP A 55 23.11 -9.84 10.05
C ASP A 55 23.76 -8.68 9.26
N GLY A 56 23.70 -7.45 9.78
CA GLY A 56 24.22 -6.25 9.15
C GLY A 56 23.27 -5.58 8.16
N ASN A 57 22.08 -6.15 7.93
CA ASN A 57 21.06 -5.52 7.10
C ASN A 57 20.45 -4.30 7.80
N VAL A 58 19.98 -3.33 7.02
CA VAL A 58 19.35 -2.10 7.52
C VAL A 58 17.83 -2.21 7.36
N LEU A 59 17.12 -2.21 8.47
CA LEU A 59 15.67 -2.16 8.54
C LEU A 59 15.21 -0.71 8.67
N HIS A 60 14.58 -0.18 7.64
CA HIS A 60 13.97 1.14 7.65
C HIS A 60 12.47 1.01 7.98
N VAL A 61 12.04 1.69 9.03
CA VAL A 61 10.65 1.69 9.51
C VAL A 61 10.11 3.10 9.47
N GLN A 62 9.01 3.30 8.74
CA GLN A 62 8.38 4.61 8.57
C GLN A 62 6.86 4.53 8.71
N LEU A 63 6.28 5.49 9.42
CA LEU A 63 4.84 5.69 9.49
C LEU A 63 4.40 6.58 8.31
N VAL A 64 3.57 6.05 7.42
CA VAL A 64 3.09 6.79 6.24
C VAL A 64 1.59 7.05 6.32
N HIS A 65 1.20 8.27 5.95
CA HIS A 65 -0.18 8.73 5.93
C HIS A 65 -0.62 8.94 4.48
N VAL A 66 -1.16 7.90 3.85
CA VAL A 66 -1.68 8.02 2.46
C VAL A 66 -3.19 8.18 2.46
N VAL A 67 -3.90 7.16 2.95
CA VAL A 67 -5.35 7.20 3.15
C VAL A 67 -5.69 6.68 4.55
N VAL A 68 -4.99 5.63 4.95
CA VAL A 68 -4.92 5.17 6.33
C VAL A 68 -3.46 5.26 6.77
N THR A 69 -3.25 5.37 8.08
CA THR A 69 -1.91 5.34 8.66
C THR A 69 -1.38 3.91 8.62
N GLU A 70 -0.21 3.72 8.02
CA GLU A 70 0.40 2.40 7.80
C GLU A 70 1.87 2.41 8.19
N LEU A 71 2.35 1.31 8.76
CA LEU A 71 3.77 1.12 9.02
C LEU A 71 4.43 0.50 7.78
N ARG A 72 5.26 1.30 7.10
CA ARG A 72 6.12 0.86 6.00
C ARG A 72 7.41 0.31 6.58
N VAL A 73 7.70 -0.94 6.24
CA VAL A 73 8.91 -1.64 6.67
C VAL A 73 9.70 -2.07 5.44
N MET A 74 10.96 -1.65 5.36
CA MET A 74 11.85 -1.91 4.24
C MET A 74 13.17 -2.49 4.74
N LEU A 75 13.69 -3.52 4.08
CA LEU A 75 14.99 -4.11 4.33
C LEU A 75 15.94 -3.70 3.21
N ASN A 76 17.02 -2.99 3.54
CA ASN A 76 17.99 -2.44 2.59
C ASN A 76 17.33 -1.62 1.47
N GLY A 77 16.28 -0.85 1.82
CA GLY A 77 15.50 -0.05 0.88
C GLY A 77 14.47 -0.82 0.04
N VAL A 78 14.32 -2.14 0.24
CA VAL A 78 13.32 -2.97 -0.43
C VAL A 78 12.16 -3.26 0.53
N PRO A 79 10.89 -3.01 0.15
CA PRO A 79 9.73 -3.38 0.95
C PRO A 79 9.74 -4.87 1.31
N LEU A 80 9.52 -5.17 2.60
CA LEU A 80 9.42 -6.56 3.05
C LEU A 80 8.18 -7.25 2.43
N PRO A 81 8.29 -8.55 2.11
CA PRO A 81 7.15 -9.35 1.66
C PRO A 81 6.08 -9.37 2.75
N ASP A 82 4.82 -9.42 2.33
CA ASP A 82 3.64 -9.41 3.21
C ASP A 82 3.47 -8.15 4.07
N SER A 83 4.34 -7.15 3.93
CA SER A 83 4.10 -5.84 4.54
C SER A 83 2.92 -5.14 3.88
N ALA A 84 2.27 -4.21 4.58
CA ALA A 84 1.21 -3.38 4.00
C ALA A 84 1.70 -2.61 2.75
N SER A 85 3.01 -2.42 2.63
CA SER A 85 3.68 -1.78 1.49
C SER A 85 4.09 -2.75 0.37
N ASP A 86 3.77 -4.04 0.47
CA ASP A 86 4.04 -5.00 -0.60
C ASP A 86 3.13 -4.69 -1.81
N PRO A 87 3.73 -4.37 -2.97
CA PRO A 87 2.95 -4.00 -4.15
C PRO A 87 2.17 -5.18 -4.77
N ILE A 88 2.53 -6.45 -4.48
CA ILE A 88 1.85 -7.63 -5.02
C ILE A 88 0.45 -7.80 -4.41
N PRO A 89 0.28 -7.86 -3.07
CA PRO A 89 -1.04 -7.88 -2.45
C PRO A 89 -1.90 -6.66 -2.79
N GLN A 90 -1.30 -5.47 -2.91
CA GLN A 90 -2.03 -4.25 -3.26
C GLN A 90 -2.64 -4.30 -4.67
N ALA A 91 -1.88 -4.76 -5.67
CA ALA A 91 -2.41 -4.89 -7.03
C ALA A 91 -3.48 -6.00 -7.12
N ARG A 92 -3.30 -7.10 -6.38
CA ARG A 92 -4.24 -8.22 -6.35
C ARG A 92 -5.55 -7.84 -5.66
N SER A 93 -5.50 -7.10 -4.55
CA SER A 93 -6.71 -6.66 -3.83
C SER A 93 -7.55 -5.71 -4.68
N ALA A 94 -6.93 -4.74 -5.37
CA ALA A 94 -7.62 -3.86 -6.30
C ALA A 94 -8.27 -4.62 -7.47
N THR A 95 -7.57 -5.65 -7.99
CA THR A 95 -8.11 -6.52 -9.04
C THR A 95 -9.36 -7.27 -8.57
N TYR A 96 -9.31 -7.93 -7.40
CA TYR A 96 -10.45 -8.64 -6.85
C TYR A 96 -11.60 -7.70 -6.49
N MET A 97 -11.30 -6.50 -6.02
CA MET A 97 -12.31 -5.50 -5.74
C MET A 97 -13.04 -5.06 -7.00
N LEU A 98 -12.33 -4.83 -8.11
CA LEU A 98 -12.97 -4.53 -9.40
C LEU A 98 -13.87 -5.65 -9.90
N TYR A 99 -13.42 -6.91 -9.81
CA TYR A 99 -14.26 -8.05 -10.16
C TYR A 99 -15.47 -8.19 -9.25
N GLY A 100 -15.30 -8.01 -7.93
CA GLY A 100 -16.39 -8.02 -6.97
C GLY A 100 -17.42 -6.93 -7.27
N MET A 101 -16.97 -5.71 -7.59
CA MET A 101 -17.84 -4.62 -8.01
C MET A 101 -18.55 -4.92 -9.33
N ALA A 102 -17.86 -5.43 -10.34
CA ALA A 102 -18.46 -5.81 -11.61
C ALA A 102 -19.56 -6.86 -11.42
N ALA A 103 -19.28 -7.90 -10.63
CA ALA A 103 -20.26 -8.94 -10.31
C ALA A 103 -21.45 -8.37 -9.53
N PHE A 104 -21.20 -7.58 -8.48
CA PHE A 104 -22.23 -7.01 -7.63
C PHE A 104 -23.14 -6.03 -8.37
N THR A 105 -22.57 -5.13 -9.18
CA THR A 105 -23.34 -4.15 -9.97
C THR A 105 -24.18 -4.84 -11.04
N THR A 106 -23.63 -5.82 -11.74
CA THR A 106 -24.35 -6.62 -12.74
C THR A 106 -25.48 -7.43 -12.09
N ALA A 107 -25.20 -8.11 -10.97
CA ALA A 107 -26.20 -8.90 -10.26
C ALA A 107 -27.33 -8.03 -9.70
N SER A 108 -27.00 -6.88 -9.09
CA SER A 108 -27.99 -5.95 -8.56
C SER A 108 -28.90 -5.39 -9.66
N THR A 109 -28.32 -5.05 -10.81
CA THR A 109 -29.08 -4.59 -11.98
C THR A 109 -30.01 -5.70 -12.49
N MET A 110 -29.54 -6.94 -12.54
CA MET A 110 -30.35 -8.08 -12.97
C MET A 110 -31.53 -8.33 -12.01
N VAL A 111 -31.30 -8.26 -10.69
CA VAL A 111 -32.37 -8.39 -9.70
C VAL A 111 -33.41 -7.28 -9.86
N LEU A 112 -32.99 -6.03 -10.03
CA LEU A 112 -33.90 -4.90 -10.26
C LEU A 112 -34.73 -5.07 -11.53
N PHE A 113 -34.10 -5.55 -12.61
CA PHE A 113 -34.79 -5.82 -13.87
C PHE A 113 -35.86 -6.90 -13.72
N VAL A 114 -35.61 -7.95 -12.93
CA VAL A 114 -36.61 -9.01 -12.65
C VAL A 114 -37.78 -8.51 -11.81
N VAL A 115 -37.55 -7.55 -10.91
CA VAL A 115 -38.57 -6.98 -10.02
C VAL A 115 -39.32 -5.81 -10.69
N ALA A 116 -38.87 -5.35 -11.86
CA ALA A 116 -39.48 -4.25 -12.58
C ALA A 116 -40.90 -4.57 -13.05
N ASN A 117 -41.85 -3.68 -12.75
CA ASN A 117 -43.21 -3.80 -13.27
C ASN A 117 -43.31 -3.49 -14.78
N ASP A 118 -42.36 -2.71 -15.31
CA ASP A 118 -42.23 -2.41 -16.73
C ASP A 118 -40.77 -2.64 -17.20
N PRO A 119 -40.45 -3.83 -17.73
CA PRO A 119 -39.11 -4.16 -18.19
C PRO A 119 -38.72 -3.39 -19.46
N ALA A 120 -39.67 -2.90 -20.26
CA ALA A 120 -39.38 -2.20 -21.49
C ALA A 120 -38.82 -0.79 -21.22
N GLU A 121 -39.37 -0.09 -20.23
CA GLU A 121 -38.86 1.22 -19.79
C GLU A 121 -37.48 1.12 -19.13
N GLN A 122 -37.21 0.02 -18.41
CA GLN A 122 -35.93 -0.16 -17.72
C GLN A 122 -34.81 -0.69 -18.61
N LEU A 123 -35.14 -1.26 -19.78
CA LEU A 123 -34.18 -1.91 -20.67
C LEU A 123 -32.97 -1.03 -21.03
N PRO A 124 -33.11 0.27 -21.36
CA PRO A 124 -31.97 1.13 -21.67
C PRO A 124 -31.02 1.31 -20.48
N VAL A 125 -31.57 1.47 -19.28
CA VAL A 125 -30.80 1.68 -18.04
C VAL A 125 -30.12 0.38 -17.61
N THR A 126 -30.83 -0.73 -17.64
CA THR A 126 -30.32 -2.07 -17.35
C THR A 126 -29.17 -2.43 -18.28
N LEU A 127 -29.34 -2.21 -19.59
CA LEU A 127 -28.30 -2.51 -20.57
C LEU A 127 -27.05 -1.66 -20.35
N ALA A 128 -27.21 -0.35 -20.09
CA ALA A 128 -26.09 0.52 -19.79
C ALA A 128 -25.30 0.06 -18.55
N ASN A 129 -25.99 -0.33 -17.47
CA ASN A 129 -25.37 -0.82 -16.23
C ASN A 129 -24.67 -2.17 -16.41
N VAL A 130 -25.24 -3.08 -17.19
CA VAL A 130 -24.60 -4.37 -17.53
C VAL A 130 -23.33 -4.15 -18.35
N LEU A 131 -23.38 -3.26 -19.35
CA LEU A 131 -22.20 -2.90 -20.14
C LEU A 131 -21.11 -2.25 -19.27
N PHE A 132 -21.51 -1.39 -18.32
CA PHE A 132 -20.59 -0.80 -17.35
C PHE A 132 -19.94 -1.87 -16.46
N GLY A 133 -20.72 -2.81 -15.93
CA GLY A 133 -20.20 -3.95 -15.18
C GLY A 133 -19.22 -4.80 -16.00
N GLY A 134 -19.55 -5.09 -17.26
CA GLY A 134 -18.65 -5.77 -18.19
C GLY A 134 -17.35 -4.99 -18.45
N PHE A 135 -17.43 -3.67 -18.59
CA PHE A 135 -16.26 -2.81 -18.75
C PHE A 135 -15.36 -2.83 -17.51
N LEU A 136 -15.93 -2.80 -16.30
CA LEU A 136 -15.18 -2.96 -15.05
C LEU A 136 -14.49 -4.33 -14.97
N ALA A 137 -15.14 -5.40 -15.42
CA ALA A 137 -14.53 -6.73 -15.47
C ALA A 137 -13.34 -6.79 -16.44
N VAL A 138 -13.45 -6.15 -17.61
CA VAL A 138 -12.34 -6.03 -18.58
C VAL A 138 -11.18 -5.22 -17.99
N LEU A 139 -11.45 -4.13 -17.28
CA LEU A 139 -10.44 -3.36 -16.55
C LEU A 139 -9.76 -4.20 -15.46
N GLY A 140 -10.54 -4.97 -14.68
CA GLY A 140 -10.01 -5.92 -13.70
C GLY A 140 -9.09 -6.95 -14.34
N PHE A 141 -9.45 -7.48 -15.51
CA PHE A 141 -8.60 -8.39 -16.28
C PHE A 141 -7.29 -7.76 -16.73
N PHE A 142 -7.31 -6.52 -17.23
CA PHE A 142 -6.08 -5.82 -17.59
C PHE A 142 -5.22 -5.48 -16.37
N MET A 143 -5.83 -5.19 -15.23
CA MET A 143 -5.12 -4.97 -13.97
C MET A 143 -4.44 -6.26 -13.49
N PHE A 144 -5.10 -7.41 -13.62
CA PHE A 144 -4.51 -8.72 -13.36
C PHE A 144 -3.29 -8.98 -14.25
N LYS A 145 -3.34 -8.55 -15.52
CA LYS A 145 -2.19 -8.59 -16.45
C LYS A 145 -1.14 -7.49 -16.22
N ARG A 146 -1.14 -6.83 -15.05
CA ARG A 146 -0.19 -5.76 -14.67
C ARG A 146 -0.21 -4.54 -15.60
N SER A 147 -1.34 -4.25 -16.25
CA SER A 147 -1.49 -3.04 -17.07
C SER A 147 -1.46 -1.79 -16.21
N ARG A 148 -0.66 -0.80 -16.60
CA ARG A 148 -0.58 0.53 -15.93
C ARG A 148 -1.76 1.43 -16.27
N VAL A 149 -2.33 1.23 -17.46
CA VAL A 149 -3.39 2.10 -17.99
C VAL A 149 -4.74 1.75 -17.36
N ALA A 150 -4.99 0.46 -17.09
CA ALA A 150 -6.26 0.00 -16.53
C ALA A 150 -6.65 0.67 -15.19
N PRO A 151 -5.80 0.69 -14.15
CA PRO A 151 -6.13 1.39 -12.90
C PRO A 151 -6.40 2.88 -13.11
N LEU A 152 -5.64 3.56 -13.97
CA LEU A 152 -5.85 4.98 -14.26
C LEU A 152 -7.21 5.23 -14.93
N VAL A 153 -7.56 4.42 -15.93
CA VAL A 153 -8.87 4.51 -16.60
C VAL A 153 -10.00 4.19 -15.63
N ALA A 154 -9.85 3.19 -14.77
CA ALA A 154 -10.84 2.87 -13.74
C ALA A 154 -11.05 4.03 -12.76
N ILE A 155 -9.97 4.66 -12.29
CA ILE A 155 -10.02 5.84 -11.42
C ILE A 155 -10.75 7.00 -12.12
N LEU A 156 -10.40 7.32 -13.37
CA LEU A 156 -11.03 8.40 -14.14
C LEU A 156 -12.52 8.13 -14.37
N LEU A 157 -12.87 6.92 -14.79
CA LEU A 157 -14.26 6.53 -15.01
C LEU A 157 -15.08 6.64 -13.73
N PHE A 158 -14.53 6.15 -12.62
CA PHE A 158 -15.20 6.18 -11.31
C PHE A 158 -15.33 7.61 -10.76
N ALA A 159 -14.34 8.46 -10.99
CA ALA A 159 -14.40 9.88 -10.63
C ALA A 159 -15.50 10.59 -11.43
N VAL A 160 -15.56 10.39 -12.76
CA VAL A 160 -16.60 10.98 -13.61
C VAL A 160 -17.99 10.49 -13.19
N ASP A 161 -18.19 9.19 -13.00
CA ASP A 161 -19.46 8.62 -12.49
C ASP A 161 -19.87 9.22 -11.14
N THR A 162 -18.90 9.37 -10.24
CA THR A 162 -19.14 9.94 -8.92
C THR A 162 -19.56 11.40 -9.01
N LEU A 163 -18.87 12.21 -9.83
CA LEU A 163 -19.19 13.60 -10.04
C LEU A 163 -20.56 13.76 -10.70
N THR A 164 -20.86 13.03 -11.77
CA THR A 164 -22.14 13.15 -12.50
C THR A 164 -23.32 12.75 -11.61
N THR A 165 -23.20 11.64 -10.87
CA THR A 165 -24.24 11.21 -9.94
C THR A 165 -24.47 12.23 -8.82
N THR A 166 -23.39 12.77 -8.25
CA THR A 166 -23.49 13.72 -7.13
C THR A 166 -24.05 15.06 -7.60
N PHE A 167 -23.61 15.53 -8.76
CA PHE A 167 -24.10 16.75 -9.39
C PHE A 167 -25.59 16.65 -9.75
N ALA A 168 -26.01 15.55 -10.37
CA ALA A 168 -27.42 15.31 -10.70
C ALA A 168 -28.31 15.37 -9.45
N LYS A 169 -27.87 14.77 -8.33
CA LYS A 169 -28.61 14.83 -7.06
C LYS A 169 -28.63 16.22 -6.43
N MET A 170 -27.53 16.95 -6.53
CA MET A 170 -27.46 18.33 -6.01
C MET A 170 -28.45 19.26 -6.74
N THR A 171 -28.78 18.96 -8.00
CA THR A 171 -29.80 19.71 -8.75
C THR A 171 -31.24 19.29 -8.45
N THR A 172 -31.46 18.20 -7.70
CA THR A 172 -32.81 17.79 -7.30
C THR A 172 -33.28 18.48 -6.01
N PRO A 173 -34.58 18.82 -5.86
CA PRO A 173 -35.10 19.54 -4.69
C PRO A 173 -34.94 18.80 -3.35
N GLU A 174 -34.75 17.48 -3.40
CA GLU A 174 -34.67 16.61 -2.22
C GLU A 174 -33.35 16.76 -1.44
N GLY A 175 -32.32 17.37 -2.04
CA GLY A 175 -31.01 17.57 -1.40
C GLY A 175 -30.24 16.27 -1.18
N LEU A 176 -29.17 16.34 -0.37
CA LEU A 176 -28.35 15.17 -0.01
C LEU A 176 -28.93 14.47 1.22
N GLY A 177 -29.48 13.27 1.02
CA GLY A 177 -29.98 12.43 2.10
C GLY A 177 -28.88 11.65 2.84
N LEU A 178 -29.23 11.06 3.98
CA LEU A 178 -28.34 10.13 4.72
C LEU A 178 -27.88 8.94 3.86
N SER A 179 -28.71 8.47 2.93
CA SER A 179 -28.38 7.40 1.97
C SER A 179 -27.35 7.83 0.93
N ASP A 180 -27.19 9.13 0.68
CA ASP A 180 -26.18 9.65 -0.23
C ASP A 180 -24.82 9.75 0.43
N MET A 181 -24.80 10.11 1.72
CA MET A 181 -23.58 10.12 2.52
C MET A 181 -22.96 8.73 2.62
N SER A 182 -23.76 7.69 2.88
CA SER A 182 -23.26 6.32 2.92
C SER A 182 -22.71 5.86 1.56
N ARG A 183 -23.39 6.22 0.46
CA ARG A 183 -22.90 5.94 -0.89
C ARG A 183 -21.58 6.66 -1.19
N LEU A 184 -21.42 7.89 -0.71
CA LEU A 184 -20.18 8.67 -0.89
C LEU A 184 -19.02 8.06 -0.10
N VAL A 185 -19.24 7.61 1.13
CA VAL A 185 -18.22 6.91 1.94
C VAL A 185 -17.74 5.64 1.23
N VAL A 186 -18.66 4.82 0.71
CA VAL A 186 -18.31 3.61 -0.05
C VAL A 186 -17.48 3.98 -1.29
N ARG A 187 -17.83 5.06 -1.99
CA ARG A 187 -17.07 5.55 -3.17
C ARG A 187 -15.66 6.01 -2.81
N VAL A 188 -15.50 6.76 -1.72
CA VAL A 188 -14.18 7.19 -1.23
C VAL A 188 -13.32 5.97 -0.85
N PHE A 189 -13.92 4.97 -0.21
CA PHE A 189 -13.26 3.71 0.10
C PHE A 189 -12.79 2.99 -1.18
N ILE A 190 -13.67 2.84 -2.18
CA ILE A 190 -13.31 2.25 -3.48
C ILE A 190 -12.15 3.00 -4.14
N PHE A 191 -12.23 4.33 -4.17
CA PHE A 191 -11.19 5.18 -4.74
C PHE A 191 -9.84 4.94 -4.05
N SER A 192 -9.82 4.83 -2.72
CA SER A 192 -8.60 4.57 -1.96
C SER A 192 -7.93 3.24 -2.35
N VAL A 193 -8.71 2.17 -2.51
CA VAL A 193 -8.17 0.85 -2.88
C VAL A 193 -7.64 0.88 -4.31
N LEU A 194 -8.32 1.55 -5.24
CA LEU A 194 -7.84 1.71 -6.62
C LEU A 194 -6.55 2.50 -6.71
N VAL A 195 -6.40 3.58 -5.92
CA VAL A 195 -5.16 4.36 -5.84
C VAL A 195 -4.02 3.50 -5.31
N LYS A 196 -4.24 2.70 -4.26
CA LYS A 196 -3.23 1.75 -3.76
C LYS A 196 -2.86 0.71 -4.82
N GLY A 197 -3.85 0.14 -5.51
CA GLY A 197 -3.61 -0.77 -6.63
C GLY A 197 -2.77 -0.16 -7.74
N PHE A 198 -3.02 1.11 -8.09
CA PHE A 198 -2.21 1.86 -9.05
C PHE A 198 -0.76 2.04 -8.59
N LEU A 199 -0.55 2.44 -7.34
CA LEU A 199 0.79 2.63 -6.78
C LEU A 199 1.57 1.30 -6.73
N GLY A 200 0.92 0.21 -6.29
CA GLY A 200 1.50 -1.13 -6.30
C GLY A 200 1.88 -1.58 -7.71
N ALA A 201 0.97 -1.44 -8.69
CA ALA A 201 1.25 -1.78 -10.08
C ALA A 201 2.40 -0.94 -10.68
N ARG A 202 2.50 0.35 -10.33
CA ARG A 202 3.59 1.24 -10.75
C ARG A 202 4.93 0.78 -10.20
N GLU A 203 4.96 0.36 -8.93
CA GLU A 203 6.18 -0.10 -8.27
C GLU A 203 6.66 -1.44 -8.84
N LEU A 204 5.75 -2.41 -9.06
CA LEU A 204 6.08 -3.67 -9.74
C LEU A 204 6.72 -3.43 -11.10
N ALA A 205 6.13 -2.53 -11.88
CA ALA A 205 6.60 -2.23 -13.21
C ALA A 205 7.88 -1.37 -13.22
N ARG A 206 8.25 -0.76 -12.08
CA ARG A 206 9.56 -0.13 -11.86
C ARG A 206 10.62 -1.20 -11.57
N ARG A 207 10.31 -2.17 -10.70
CA ARG A 207 11.20 -3.30 -10.38
C ARG A 207 11.55 -4.13 -11.61
N GLU A 208 10.56 -4.42 -12.45
CA GLU A 208 10.77 -5.13 -13.72
C GLU A 208 11.76 -4.40 -14.65
N LYS A 209 11.71 -3.06 -14.68
CA LYS A 209 12.64 -2.23 -15.48
C LYS A 209 14.02 -2.11 -14.87
N GLN A 210 14.14 -2.15 -13.54
CA GLN A 210 15.42 -2.06 -12.84
C GLN A 210 16.21 -3.38 -12.86
N GLY A 211 15.57 -4.49 -13.27
CA GLY A 211 16.17 -5.83 -13.23
C GLY A 211 16.31 -6.34 -11.79
N PRO A 212 16.69 -7.61 -11.60
CA PRO A 212 17.11 -8.08 -10.29
C PRO A 212 18.24 -7.17 -9.83
N ALA A 213 18.08 -6.53 -8.67
CA ALA A 213 19.04 -5.58 -8.15
C ALA A 213 20.44 -6.14 -8.35
N THR A 214 21.23 -5.52 -9.22
CA THR A 214 22.66 -5.76 -9.24
C THR A 214 23.12 -5.39 -7.86
N VAL A 215 23.33 -6.42 -7.02
CA VAL A 215 23.89 -6.29 -5.68
C VAL A 215 25.05 -5.31 -5.84
N PRO A 216 25.01 -4.13 -5.20
CA PRO A 216 26.13 -3.20 -5.31
C PRO A 216 27.38 -4.00 -4.99
N PRO A 217 28.43 -3.95 -5.83
CA PRO A 217 29.63 -4.75 -5.64
C PRO A 217 30.03 -4.58 -4.18
N ALA A 218 30.08 -5.69 -3.45
CA ALA A 218 30.37 -5.71 -2.02
C ALA A 218 31.49 -4.71 -1.79
N VAL A 219 31.20 -3.65 -1.03
CA VAL A 219 32.18 -2.63 -0.70
C VAL A 219 33.33 -3.42 -0.09
N GLY A 220 34.42 -3.53 -0.85
CA GLY A 220 35.58 -4.32 -0.44
C GLY A 220 36.00 -3.87 0.96
N PRO A 221 36.58 -4.76 1.77
CA PRO A 221 36.91 -4.47 3.16
C PRO A 221 37.59 -3.11 3.22
N VAL A 222 36.94 -2.17 3.92
CA VAL A 222 37.48 -0.83 4.17
C VAL A 222 38.86 -1.06 4.77
N ALA A 223 39.90 -0.77 3.99
CA ALA A 223 41.27 -0.96 4.43
C ALA A 223 41.41 -0.21 5.76
N ALA A 224 41.69 -0.97 6.82
CA ALA A 224 41.85 -0.42 8.15
C ALA A 224 42.85 0.73 8.09
N SER A 225 42.40 1.94 8.44
CA SER A 225 43.29 3.08 8.61
C SER A 225 44.41 2.67 9.58
N PRO A 226 45.70 2.82 9.20
CA PRO A 226 46.80 2.44 10.06
C PRO A 226 46.74 3.26 11.35
N ALA A 227 46.76 2.55 12.48
CA ALA A 227 46.77 3.14 13.80
C ALA A 227 47.98 4.06 13.96
N THR A 228 47.73 5.35 14.13
CA THR A 228 48.74 6.35 14.49
C THR A 228 49.28 6.00 15.87
N SER A 229 50.49 5.44 15.95
CA SER A 229 51.17 5.18 17.22
C SER A 229 51.42 6.49 17.99
N PRO A 230 51.05 6.59 19.27
CA PRO A 230 51.45 7.72 20.10
C PRO A 230 52.94 7.60 20.41
N SER A 231 53.73 8.55 19.91
CA SER A 231 55.15 8.68 20.22
C SER A 231 55.31 9.07 21.70
N LEU A 232 55.85 8.16 22.52
CA LEU A 232 56.33 8.47 23.88
C LEU A 232 57.57 9.37 23.79
N GLY A 233 57.37 10.67 23.94
CA GLY A 233 58.44 11.64 24.15
C GLY A 233 58.67 11.85 25.64
N GLY A 234 59.52 11.02 26.24
CA GLY A 234 60.12 11.32 27.54
C GLY A 234 61.16 12.42 27.40
N ARG A 235 61.11 13.44 28.27
CA ARG A 235 62.25 14.33 28.50
C ARG A 235 62.29 14.80 29.95
N THR A 236 63.25 14.22 30.66
CA THR A 236 63.78 14.64 31.95
C THR A 236 64.68 15.88 31.78
N GLY A 237 64.77 16.70 32.83
CA GLY A 237 65.78 17.76 33.02
C GLY A 237 65.29 18.73 34.11
N THR A 238 65.62 18.52 35.39
CA THR A 238 66.82 19.02 36.11
C THR A 238 67.18 20.48 35.82
N GLY A 239 66.97 21.32 36.83
CA GLY A 239 67.38 22.73 36.92
C GLY A 239 66.78 23.32 38.18
#